data_AF-A0A932KA53-F1
#
_entry.id   AF-A0A932KA53-F1
#
_cell.length_a   1.000
_cell.length_b   1.000
_cell.length_c   1.000
_cell.angle_alpha   90.00
_cell.angle_beta   90.00
_cell.angle_gamma   90.00
#
_symmetry.space_group_name_H-M   'P 1'
#
loop_
_entity.id
_entity.type
_entity.pdbx_description
1 polymer ?
#
loop_
_entity_poly.entity_id
_entity_poly.type
_entity_poly.pdbx_seq_one_letter_code
_entity_poly.pdbx_strand_id
1 'polypeptide(L)' 'QKVGCQTLRHSFATHMLEHGVNIRVLQDLLGHADVKTTELYTHVMARDIRPLQSPLDRLQA' A
#
# COMPACT_ATOMS: atom_id res chain seq x y z
N GLN A 1 -7.23 22.94 -5.86
CA GLN A 1 -7.22 21.46 -5.78
C GLN A 1 -8.55 20.95 -6.33
N LYS A 2 -8.54 20.00 -7.28
CA LYS A 2 -9.78 19.46 -7.87
C LYS A 2 -10.30 18.35 -6.96
N VAL A 3 -11.34 18.65 -6.18
CA VAL A 3 -12.11 17.65 -5.43
C VAL A 3 -12.97 16.91 -6.46
N GLY A 4 -12.75 15.61 -6.64
CA GLY A 4 -13.40 14.83 -7.72
C GLY A 4 -13.01 13.36 -7.70
N CYS A 5 -13.23 12.63 -8.80
CA CYS A 5 -12.95 11.20 -8.93
C CYS A 5 -11.51 10.80 -8.51
N GLN A 6 -10.55 11.70 -8.67
CA GLN A 6 -9.17 11.48 -8.23
C GLN A 6 -9.03 11.39 -6.71
N THR A 7 -9.79 12.19 -5.96
CA THR A 7 -9.82 12.15 -4.48
C THR A 7 -10.42 10.83 -4.00
N LEU A 8 -11.51 10.37 -4.63
CA LEU A 8 -12.13 9.07 -4.30
C LEU A 8 -11.19 7.90 -4.59
N ARG A 9 -10.50 7.93 -5.74
CA ARG A 9 -9.48 6.93 -6.08
C ARG A 9 -8.36 6.92 -5.03
N HIS A 10 -7.94 8.10 -4.58
CA HIS A 10 -6.91 8.22 -3.55
C HIS A 10 -7.37 7.65 -2.21
N SER A 11 -8.57 8.01 -1.73
CA SER A 11 -9.14 7.47 -0.50
C SER A 11 -9.31 5.96 -0.56
N PHE A 12 -9.78 5.43 -1.69
CA PHE A 12 -9.93 3.99 -1.90
C PHE A 12 -8.60 3.25 -1.86
N ALA A 13 -7.58 3.75 -2.59
CA ALA A 13 -6.27 3.13 -2.62
C ALA A 13 -5.57 3.16 -1.26
N THR A 14 -5.65 4.30 -0.54
CA THR A 14 -5.14 4.42 0.82
C THR A 14 -5.83 3.42 1.75
N HIS A 15 -7.16 3.36 1.75
CA HIS A 15 -7.90 2.46 2.64
C HIS A 15 -7.59 0.96 2.40
N MET A 16 -7.42 0.55 1.14
CA MET A 16 -7.04 -0.82 0.79
C MET A 16 -5.64 -1.17 1.33
N LEU A 17 -4.66 -0.28 1.19
CA LEU A 17 -3.32 -0.51 1.72
C LEU A 17 -3.31 -0.54 3.26
N GLU A 18 -4.13 0.30 3.91
CA GLU A 18 -4.30 0.32 5.37
C GLU A 18 -4.84 -1.00 5.91
N HIS A 19 -5.71 -1.66 5.13
CA HIS A 19 -6.26 -2.98 5.43
C HIS A 19 -5.32 -4.14 5.04
N GLY A 20 -4.09 -3.85 4.62
CA GLY A 20 -3.07 -4.85 4.30
C GLY A 20 -3.24 -5.51 2.92
N VAL A 21 -4.00 -4.89 2.01
CA VAL A 21 -4.11 -5.38 0.64
C VAL A 21 -2.75 -5.32 -0.05
N ASN A 22 -2.40 -6.40 -0.75
CA ASN A 22 -1.16 -6.47 -1.50
C ASN A 22 -1.12 -5.39 -2.60
N ILE A 23 -0.01 -4.67 -2.69
CA ILE A 23 0.16 -3.57 -3.65
C ILE A 23 -0.02 -3.98 -5.11
N ARG A 24 0.31 -5.22 -5.49
CA ARG A 24 0.11 -5.75 -6.85
C ARG A 24 -1.37 -5.99 -7.15
N VAL A 25 -2.11 -6.48 -6.16
CA VAL A 25 -3.57 -6.64 -6.27
C VAL A 25 -4.24 -5.27 -6.41
N LEU A 26 -3.80 -4.29 -5.62
CA LEU A 26 -4.29 -2.93 -5.74
C LEU A 26 -3.93 -2.30 -7.09
N GLN A 27 -2.74 -2.57 -7.62
CA GLN A 27 -2.31 -2.12 -8.95
C GLN A 27 -3.25 -2.65 -10.04
N ASP A 28 -3.56 -3.94 -10.03
CA ASP A 28 -4.47 -4.56 -11.00
C ASP A 28 -5.88 -3.97 -10.89
N LEU A 29 -6.36 -3.76 -9.67
CA LEU A 29 -7.69 -3.22 -9.40
C LEU A 29 -7.84 -1.74 -9.81
N LEU A 30 -6.75 -0.98 -9.79
CA LEU A 30 -6.70 0.39 -10.28
C LEU A 30 -6.38 0.49 -11.78
N GLY A 31 -5.98 -0.62 -12.42
CA GLY A 31 -5.57 -0.65 -13.83
C GLY A 31 -4.26 0.10 -14.10
N HIS A 32 -3.36 0.15 -13.12
CA HIS A 32 -2.10 0.87 -13.23
C HIS A 32 -1.06 0.05 -14.02
N ALA A 33 -0.54 0.65 -15.11
CA ALA A 33 0.48 0.01 -15.94
C ALA A 33 1.84 -0.14 -15.23
N ASP A 34 2.14 0.72 -14.27
CA ASP A 34 3.38 0.70 -13.49
C ASP A 34 3.06 0.76 -11.99
N VAL A 35 3.66 -0.15 -11.22
CA VAL A 35 3.53 -0.23 -9.76
C VAL A 35 3.97 1.06 -9.07
N LYS A 36 4.91 1.83 -9.67
CA LYS A 36 5.36 3.12 -9.13
C LYS A 36 4.22 4.11 -8.90
N THR A 37 3.20 4.07 -9.75
CA THR A 37 2.02 4.93 -9.61
C THR A 37 1.13 4.53 -8.43
N THR A 38 1.12 3.23 -8.08
CA THR A 38 0.42 2.68 -6.91
C THR A 38 1.24 2.87 -5.63
N GLU A 39 2.57 2.82 -5.72
CA GLU A 39 3.48 3.05 -4.59
C GLU A 39 3.35 4.45 -4.00
N LEU A 40 2.89 5.44 -4.78
CA LEU A 40 2.62 6.78 -4.27
C LEU A 40 1.63 6.78 -3.09
N TYR A 41 0.69 5.82 -3.06
CA TYR A 41 -0.26 5.65 -1.95
C TYR A 41 0.38 5.06 -0.70
N THR A 42 1.53 4.39 -0.81
CA THR A 42 2.27 3.84 0.34
C THR A 42 2.97 4.91 1.16
N HIS A 43 3.22 6.10 0.61
CA HIS A 43 3.81 7.20 1.37
C HIS A 43 2.90 7.67 2.50
N VAL A 44 1.58 7.56 2.31
CA VAL A 44 0.56 8.00 3.27
C VAL A 44 0.27 6.92 4.32
N MET A 45 0.61 5.66 4.03
CA MET A 45 0.58 4.60 5.02
C MET A 45 1.54 4.98 6.14
N ALA A 46 1.03 5.13 7.37
CA ALA A 46 1.88 5.06 8.54
C ALA A 46 2.63 3.73 8.42
N ARG A 47 3.95 3.79 8.19
CA ARG A 47 4.78 2.60 8.11
C ARG A 47 4.50 1.85 9.42
N ASP A 48 3.82 0.72 9.33
CA ASP A 48 3.67 -0.19 10.45
C ASP A 48 5.06 -0.82 10.60
N ILE A 49 6.04 -0.05 11.11
CA ILE A 49 7.42 -0.47 11.40
C ILE A 49 7.38 -1.32 12.66
N ARG A 50 6.43 -2.26 12.74
CA ARG A 50 6.60 -3.37 13.65
C ARG A 50 7.91 -4.03 13.21
N PRO A 51 8.88 -4.21 14.11
CA PRO A 51 10.12 -4.86 13.75
C PRO A 51 9.74 -6.22 13.17
N LEU A 52 9.94 -6.35 11.86
CA LEU A 52 9.67 -7.59 11.15
C LEU A 52 10.72 -8.55 11.69
N GLN A 53 10.36 -9.35 12.70
CA GLN A 53 11.27 -10.34 13.27
C GLN A 53 11.73 -11.24 12.12
N SER A 54 13.05 -11.30 11.92
CA SER A 54 13.59 -12.12 10.86
C SER A 54 13.18 -13.57 11.13
N PRO A 55 12.71 -14.31 10.12
CA PRO A 55 12.55 -15.75 10.24
C PRO A 55 13.84 -16.44 10.71
N LEU A 56 15.02 -15.85 10.41
CA LEU A 56 16.31 -16.33 10.86
C LEU A 56 16.52 -16.13 12.37
N ASP A 57 16.02 -15.03 12.95
CA ASP A 57 16.08 -14.81 14.41
C ASP A 57 15.30 -15.89 15.18
N ARG A 58 14.30 -16.51 14.55
CA ARG A 58 13.52 -17.62 15.13
C ARG A 58 14.22 -18.98 15.05
N LEU A 59 15.23 -19.14 14.20
CA LEU A 59 15.98 -20.39 14.03
C LEU A 59 17.18 -20.48 14.97
N GLN A 60 17.58 -19.37 15.59
CA GLN A 60 18.74 -19.28 16.49
C GLN A 60 18.36 -19.41 17.99
N ALA A 61 17.11 -19.74 18.31
CA ALA A 61 16.60 -19.93 19.67
C ALA A 61 16.41 -21.40 20.03
#